data_AF-A0A969LEW7-F1
#
_entry.id   AF-A0A969LEW7-F1
#
_cell.length_a   1.000
_cell.length_b   1.000
_cell.length_c   1.000
_cell.angle_alpha   90.00
_cell.angle_beta   90.00
_cell.angle_gamma   90.00
#
_symmetry.space_group_name_H-M   'P 1'
#
loop_
_entity.id
_entity.type
_entity.pdbx_description
1 polymer ?
#
loop_
_entity_poly.entity_id
_entity_poly.type
_entity_poly.pdbx_seq_one_letter_code
_entity_poly.pdbx_strand_id
1 'polypeptide(L)'
;MDRLSGQAARTGNAQLAGIGAGAGCDGQVQVWHDLLGVLTDFLPRHARRYANLADVISGAIGQYAADVRASTFPTSENASAMNDDDLREALDGIAHASEPASV
;
A
#
# COMPACT_ATOMS: atom_id res chain seq x y z
N MET A 1 16.04 -26.37 -14.73
CA MET A 1 14.63 -26.14 -14.33
C MET A 1 13.71 -26.13 -15.53
N ASP A 2 13.91 -25.24 -16.50
CA ASP A 2 13.03 -25.09 -17.68
C ASP A 2 12.68 -26.37 -18.45
N ARG A 3 13.67 -27.21 -18.77
CA ARG A 3 13.43 -28.50 -19.44
C ARG A 3 12.61 -29.49 -18.60
N LEU A 4 12.80 -29.47 -17.28
CA LEU A 4 12.11 -30.36 -16.34
C LEU A 4 10.65 -29.91 -16.15
N SER A 5 10.43 -28.61 -15.93
CA SER A 5 9.09 -28.03 -15.80
C SER A 5 8.28 -28.17 -17.08
N GLY A 6 8.92 -27.98 -18.24
CA GLY A 6 8.31 -28.26 -19.54
C GLY A 6 7.87 -29.71 -19.71
N GLN A 7 8.68 -30.67 -19.28
CA GLN A 7 8.28 -32.07 -19.35
C GLN A 7 7.11 -32.37 -18.41
N ALA A 8 7.16 -31.87 -17.18
CA ALA A 8 6.09 -32.05 -16.19
C ALA A 8 4.76 -31.47 -16.66
N ALA A 9 4.75 -30.26 -17.22
CA ALA A 9 3.55 -29.61 -17.76
C ALA A 9 2.91 -30.42 -18.89
N ARG A 10 3.73 -31.02 -19.79
CA ARG A 10 3.24 -31.83 -20.91
C ARG A 10 2.69 -33.20 -20.51
N THR A 11 3.22 -33.81 -19.45
CA THR A 11 2.84 -35.18 -19.05
C THR A 11 1.76 -35.22 -17.98
N GLY A 12 1.49 -34.10 -17.31
CA GLY A 12 0.47 -34.01 -16.27
C GLY A 12 -0.93 -33.77 -16.84
N ASN A 13 -1.95 -34.12 -16.05
CA ASN A 13 -3.36 -33.86 -16.40
C ASN A 13 -3.89 -32.54 -15.80
N ALA A 14 -3.04 -31.78 -15.10
CA ALA A 14 -3.37 -30.53 -14.43
C ALA A 14 -2.47 -29.39 -14.94
N GLN A 15 -3.00 -28.16 -15.00
CA GLN A 15 -2.20 -26.98 -15.36
C GLN A 15 -1.13 -26.68 -14.31
N LEU A 16 0.09 -26.43 -14.78
CA LEU A 16 1.23 -26.10 -13.94
C LEU A 16 1.57 -24.61 -14.02
N ALA A 17 1.44 -23.90 -12.91
CA ALA A 17 1.94 -22.54 -12.75
C ALA A 17 3.31 -22.53 -12.07
N GLY A 18 4.31 -21.94 -12.70
CA GLY A 18 5.69 -21.90 -12.19
C GLY A 18 6.06 -20.58 -11.51
N ILE A 19 6.92 -20.65 -10.51
CA ILE A 19 7.69 -19.50 -9.98
C ILE A 19 9.16 -19.88 -9.97
N GLY A 20 9.97 -19.22 -10.80
CA GLY A 20 11.38 -19.59 -10.99
C GLY A 20 11.63 -20.97 -11.62
N ALA A 21 10.60 -21.58 -12.20
CA ALA A 21 10.67 -22.90 -12.82
C ALA A 21 11.10 -22.86 -14.31
N GLY A 22 11.28 -21.67 -14.88
CA GLY A 22 11.48 -21.48 -16.32
C GLY A 22 10.17 -21.27 -17.07
N ALA A 23 10.27 -21.04 -18.38
CA ALA A 23 9.13 -20.78 -19.27
C ALA A 23 8.36 -22.05 -19.69
N GLY A 24 8.87 -23.24 -19.34
CA GLY A 24 8.23 -24.52 -19.67
C GLY A 24 6.91 -24.82 -18.93
N CYS A 25 6.52 -24.04 -17.92
CA CYS A 25 5.20 -24.18 -17.28
C CYS A 25 4.06 -23.61 -18.15
N ASP A 26 2.84 -24.07 -17.95
CA ASP A 26 1.64 -23.57 -18.66
C ASP A 26 1.30 -22.12 -18.31
N GLY A 27 1.69 -21.70 -17.11
CA GLY A 27 1.57 -20.34 -16.62
C GLY A 27 2.68 -19.97 -15.65
N GLN A 28 2.68 -18.71 -15.22
CA GLN A 28 3.64 -18.19 -14.24
C GLN A 28 2.90 -17.53 -13.09
N VAL A 29 3.44 -17.67 -11.88
CA VAL A 29 2.98 -16.98 -10.68
C VAL A 29 4.14 -16.20 -10.07
N GLN A 30 3.84 -15.01 -9.55
CA GLN A 30 4.83 -14.10 -8.99
C GLN A 30 4.22 -13.32 -7.82
N VAL A 31 5.04 -12.93 -6.86
CA VAL A 31 4.62 -12.01 -5.80
C VAL A 31 4.63 -10.60 -6.36
N TRP A 32 3.48 -9.90 -6.29
CA TRP A 32 3.34 -8.58 -6.90
C TRP A 32 4.28 -7.53 -6.29
N HIS A 33 4.61 -7.64 -4.99
CA HIS A 33 5.57 -6.75 -4.33
C HIS A 33 6.95 -6.78 -5.01
N ASP A 34 7.41 -7.95 -5.44
CA ASP A 34 8.69 -8.12 -6.15
C ASP A 34 8.61 -7.53 -7.56
N LEU A 35 7.47 -7.72 -8.23
CA LEU A 35 7.22 -7.17 -9.57
C LEU A 35 7.18 -5.64 -9.55
N LEU A 36 6.49 -5.06 -8.57
CA LEU A 36 6.29 -3.62 -8.47
C LEU A 36 7.40 -2.91 -7.69
N GLY A 37 8.38 -3.64 -7.14
CA GLY A 37 9.51 -3.04 -6.45
C GLY A 37 9.09 -2.27 -5.19
N VAL A 38 8.21 -2.86 -4.39
CA VAL A 38 7.79 -2.28 -3.09
C VAL A 38 8.91 -2.42 -2.05
N LEU A 39 9.66 -3.53 -2.12
CA LEU A 39 10.85 -3.77 -1.30
C LEU A 39 12.09 -3.43 -2.13
N THR A 40 12.94 -2.55 -1.61
CA THR A 40 14.14 -2.06 -2.31
C THR A 40 15.33 -3.00 -2.17
N ASP A 41 15.48 -3.61 -1.00
CA ASP A 41 16.74 -4.23 -0.55
C ASP A 41 16.91 -5.67 -1.03
N PHE A 42 15.85 -6.28 -1.55
CA PHE A 42 15.86 -7.65 -2.02
C PHE A 42 14.98 -7.80 -3.26
N LEU A 43 15.53 -8.44 -4.28
CA LEU A 43 14.79 -8.91 -5.45
C LEU A 43 15.12 -10.40 -5.63
N PRO A 44 14.15 -11.31 -5.45
CA PRO A 44 14.39 -12.73 -5.70
C PRO A 44 14.87 -12.97 -7.13
N ARG A 45 15.82 -13.89 -7.32
CA ARG A 45 16.41 -14.18 -8.64
C ARG A 45 15.40 -14.55 -9.74
N HIS A 46 14.23 -15.07 -9.37
CA HIS A 46 13.18 -15.44 -10.31
C HIS A 46 12.25 -14.28 -10.67
N ALA A 47 12.30 -13.19 -9.90
CA ALA A 47 11.49 -12.02 -10.13
C ALA A 47 12.17 -11.05 -11.09
N ARG A 48 11.38 -10.45 -11.97
CA ARG A 48 11.75 -9.28 -12.75
C ARG A 48 11.00 -8.09 -12.18
N ARG A 49 11.72 -7.03 -11.80
CA ARG A 49 11.12 -5.76 -11.39
C ARG A 49 10.63 -5.01 -12.63
N TYR A 50 9.37 -4.60 -12.60
CA TYR A 50 8.68 -3.84 -13.66
C TYR A 50 8.42 -2.39 -13.28
N ALA A 51 8.44 -2.07 -11.98
CA ALA A 51 8.31 -0.70 -11.47
C ALA A 51 9.15 -0.51 -10.20
N ASN A 52 9.39 0.74 -9.80
CA ASN A 52 9.95 1.09 -8.50
C ASN A 52 8.89 1.82 -7.66
N LEU A 53 7.96 1.06 -7.10
CA LEU A 53 6.84 1.62 -6.35
C LEU A 53 7.27 2.15 -4.98
N ALA A 54 8.39 1.69 -4.43
CA ALA A 54 8.97 2.24 -3.20
C ALA A 54 9.18 3.75 -3.33
N ASP A 55 9.87 4.22 -4.37
CA ASP A 55 10.13 5.64 -4.59
C ASP A 55 8.83 6.45 -4.77
N VAL A 56 7.87 5.90 -5.51
CA VAL A 56 6.57 6.53 -5.76
C VAL A 56 5.80 6.70 -4.44
N ILE A 57 5.73 5.66 -3.63
CA ILE A 57 5.06 5.68 -2.33
C ILE A 57 5.77 6.68 -1.40
N SER A 58 7.09 6.60 -1.28
CA SER A 58 7.88 7.51 -0.46
C SER A 58 7.71 8.97 -0.88
N GLY A 59 7.70 9.25 -2.19
CA GLY A 59 7.45 10.58 -2.73
C GLY A 59 6.04 11.08 -2.40
N ALA A 60 5.02 10.26 -2.60
CA ALA A 60 3.64 10.62 -2.30
C ALA A 60 3.41 10.92 -0.81
N ILE A 61 3.95 10.07 0.08
CA ILE A 61 3.88 10.30 1.53
C ILE A 61 4.65 11.56 1.93
N GLY A 62 5.82 11.80 1.31
CA GLY A 62 6.62 13.01 1.53
C GLY A 62 5.86 14.28 1.13
N GLN A 63 5.19 14.26 -0.02
CA GLN A 63 4.38 15.38 -0.49
C GLN A 63 3.20 15.64 0.46
N TYR A 64 2.46 14.59 0.83
CA TYR A 64 1.38 14.69 1.81
C TYR A 64 1.87 15.31 3.14
N ALA A 65 3.01 14.84 3.65
CA ALA A 65 3.58 15.37 4.88
C ALA A 65 4.01 16.85 4.73
N ALA A 66 4.49 17.25 3.57
CA ALA A 66 4.81 18.65 3.28
C ALA A 66 3.53 19.51 3.27
N ASP A 67 2.47 19.04 2.62
CA ASP A 67 1.19 19.76 2.52
C ASP A 67 0.54 19.95 3.91
N VAL A 68 0.60 18.93 4.76
CA VAL A 68 0.12 19.03 6.16
C VAL A 68 0.95 20.04 6.96
N ARG A 69 2.27 19.99 6.86
CA ARG A 69 3.16 20.94 7.59
C ARG A 69 3.00 22.38 7.10
N ALA A 70 2.71 22.57 5.82
CA ALA A 70 2.43 23.86 5.22
C ALA A 70 0.98 24.33 5.46
N SER A 71 0.14 23.49 6.08
CA SER A 71 -1.30 23.72 6.25
C SER A 71 -2.03 23.98 4.93
N THR A 72 -1.53 23.43 3.82
CA THR A 72 -2.22 23.44 2.52
C THR A 72 -3.14 22.24 2.34
N PHE A 73 -2.93 21.18 3.13
CA PHE A 73 -3.88 20.08 3.31
C PHE A 73 -4.22 19.92 4.81
N PRO A 74 -5.49 19.58 5.17
CA PRO A 74 -6.65 19.43 4.29
C PRO A 74 -7.17 20.77 3.74
N THR A 75 -7.92 20.70 2.64
CA THR A 75 -8.72 21.82 2.14
C THR A 75 -10.19 21.66 2.56
N SER A 76 -11.04 22.62 2.21
CA SER A 76 -12.49 22.51 2.44
C SER A 76 -13.12 21.30 1.75
N GLU A 77 -12.54 20.80 0.66
CA GLU A 77 -13.03 19.59 -0.02
C GLU A 77 -12.77 18.31 0.78
N ASN A 78 -11.85 18.36 1.74
CA ASN A 78 -11.45 17.21 2.55
C ASN A 78 -12.04 17.28 3.97
N ALA A 79 -12.81 18.33 4.28
CA ALA A 79 -13.41 18.56 5.59
C ALA A 79 -14.93 18.34 5.54
N SER A 80 -15.46 17.65 6.56
CA SER A 80 -16.90 17.61 6.79
C SER A 80 -17.38 18.93 7.38
N ALA A 81 -18.52 19.43 6.92
CA ALA A 81 -19.18 20.56 7.54
C ALA A 81 -19.82 20.15 8.88
N MET A 82 -19.74 21.03 9.87
CA MET A 82 -20.45 20.91 11.15
C MET A 82 -21.38 22.12 11.28
N ASN A 83 -22.62 21.92 11.71
CA ASN A 83 -23.54 23.03 11.94
C ASN A 83 -23.22 23.73 13.29
N ASP A 84 -23.79 24.92 13.46
CA ASP A 84 -23.48 25.77 14.62
C ASP A 84 -24.00 25.18 15.94
N ASP A 85 -25.11 24.44 15.93
CA ASP A 85 -25.69 23.82 17.13
C ASP A 85 -24.79 22.68 17.63
N ASP A 86 -24.36 21.80 16.74
CA ASP A 86 -23.43 20.70 17.02
C ASP A 86 -22.07 21.24 17.50
N LEU A 87 -21.58 22.32 16.86
CA LEU A 87 -20.34 22.97 17.27
C LEU A 87 -20.47 23.54 18.69
N ARG A 88 -21.58 24.21 19.00
CA ARG A 88 -21.82 24.80 20.32
C ARG A 88 -21.87 23.74 21.40
N GLU A 89 -22.60 22.65 21.17
CA GLU A 89 -22.67 21.51 22.10
C GLU A 89 -21.29 20.90 22.34
N ALA A 90 -20.49 20.69 21.29
CA ALA A 90 -19.14 20.15 21.41
C ALA A 90 -18.21 21.07 22.22
N LEU A 91 -18.27 22.39 21.97
CA LEU A 91 -17.47 23.37 22.70
C LEU A 91 -17.86 23.46 24.18
N ASP A 92 -19.17 23.41 24.48
CA ASP A 92 -19.66 23.34 25.86
C ASP A 92 -19.07 22.10 26.56
N GLY A 93 -19.10 20.93 25.93
CA GLY A 93 -18.52 19.70 26.47
C GLY A 93 -17.02 19.79 26.79
N ILE A 94 -16.24 20.47 25.94
CA ILE A 94 -14.80 20.68 26.17
C ILE A 94 -14.58 21.59 27.39
N ALA A 95 -15.35 22.68 27.52
CA ALA A 95 -15.20 23.63 28.62
C ALA A 95 -15.44 22.99 29.99
N HIS A 96 -16.42 22.08 30.08
CA HIS A 96 -16.78 21.39 31.32
C HIS A 96 -15.79 20.26 31.70
N ALA A 97 -15.03 19.72 30.73
CA ALA A 97 -13.99 18.73 30.97
C ALA A 97 -12.66 19.34 31.48
N SER A 98 -12.49 20.65 31.36
CA SER A 98 -11.29 21.39 31.80
C SER A 98 -11.36 21.96 33.21
N GLU A 99 -12.46 21.82 33.94
CA GLU A 99 -12.46 22.12 35.38
C GLU A 99 -11.66 21.04 36.12
N PRO A 100 -10.61 21.40 36.89
CA PRO A 100 -9.89 20.41 37.66
C PRO A 100 -10.85 19.81 38.68
N ALA A 101 -10.92 18.48 38.76
CA ALA A 101 -11.60 17.80 39.85
C ALA A 101 -11.08 18.38 41.17
N SER A 102 -11.94 19.12 41.86
CA SER A 102 -11.62 19.80 43.11
C SER A 102 -11.07 18.77 44.11
N VAL A 103 -9.79 18.92 44.45
CA VAL A 103 -9.13 18.24 45.58
C VAL A 103 -9.66 18.80 46.89
#